data_AF-A0A817ESS2-F1
#
_entry.id   AF-A0A817ESS2-F1
#
_cell.length_a   1.000
_cell.length_b   1.000
_cell.length_c   1.000
_cell.angle_alpha   90.00
_cell.angle_beta   90.00
_cell.angle_gamma   90.00
#
_symmetry.space_group_name_H-M   'P 1'
#
loop_
_entity.id
_entity.type
_entity.pdbx_description
1 polymer ?
#
loop_
_entity_poly.entity_id
_entity_poly.type
_entity_poly.pdbx_seq_one_letter_code
_entity_poly.pdbx_strand_id
1 'polypeptide(L)'
;MTITIYRNFNNYEPCISLLQRLSNVEYLTLLLAIDKTGTTPNHFIDRLFLDTNIVPYMPRLRQFNFHIRSILKNASHIMTDQIHQSFVKQQQSSDCVFDHFKNNYGQCQIYSLSFIGTRLDFVSNRFPLFDNNNTFSNVTILLLFDDVKPFGSVFFERVARALSRLRTLEIINQLEQREKLIATKTNIDFAHLTALILYDIHMDYAEQFLCQIHLSSLIELAIDKDILQSSPLLANIVKRAAQALYTTIMDFELMTTPQLHYAIHCYNDDDLNGKYTEADYFNKLCTAFRNLIHMTPSDNSFEPLAIDAANGVGAMKLAKVRRTLANFIRMDIFNDGTKGLLNDKCGADYVKIYQKAPDGLPLKNYPKCCSIDGDADRLIYFFLDKNNQFRLLDGDRFSVLFASFLSLKLQEAKLFDDVKIGVVQTAYANGSSTDYIINIMKVPVACVPTGVKHLHHKALDYDIGIYFEANGHGTVLFSDDLKSKVKVASEDAKRTVKERLAANQIRTFINLINETIGDAIADLLATEAILFVLNLNLEKWLHLYNDLPQRQLKVAVKDRTLIQTTDAERRCIAPAPLQDRIDELVSKYPSGRAFVRPSGTEDIVRVYAEATTQIEADKLAAEIETVVKELTN
;
A
#
# COMPACT_ATOMS: atom_id res chain seq x y z
N MET A 1 -9.20 -36.20 -35.64
CA MET A 1 -8.67 -34.84 -35.80
C MET A 1 -9.49 -33.93 -34.90
N THR A 2 -8.88 -33.39 -33.84
CA THR A 2 -9.54 -32.40 -32.98
C THR A 2 -9.46 -31.05 -33.67
N ILE A 3 -10.60 -30.40 -33.93
CA ILE A 3 -10.65 -29.10 -34.59
C ILE A 3 -11.28 -28.11 -33.64
N THR A 4 -10.43 -27.27 -33.08
CA THR A 4 -10.86 -26.30 -32.09
C THR A 4 -10.93 -24.93 -32.72
N ILE A 5 -12.11 -24.32 -32.76
CA ILE A 5 -12.33 -23.00 -33.34
C ILE A 5 -12.70 -22.04 -32.21
N TYR A 6 -11.68 -21.37 -31.65
CA TYR A 6 -11.85 -20.30 -30.68
C TYR A 6 -11.94 -18.97 -31.43
N ARG A 7 -13.13 -18.45 -31.72
CA ARG A 7 -13.35 -17.00 -31.85
C ARG A 7 -14.80 -16.59 -32.06
N ASN A 8 -15.09 -15.42 -31.52
CA ASN A 8 -16.31 -14.66 -31.69
C ASN A 8 -16.46 -14.26 -33.17
N PHE A 9 -17.18 -15.04 -33.95
CA PHE A 9 -17.54 -14.66 -35.31
C PHE A 9 -18.95 -14.10 -35.31
N ASN A 10 -19.09 -12.83 -35.66
CA ASN A 10 -20.37 -12.29 -36.13
C ASN A 10 -20.86 -13.00 -37.42
N ASN A 11 -20.02 -13.84 -38.05
CA ASN A 11 -20.28 -14.55 -39.30
C ASN A 11 -19.58 -15.94 -39.27
N TYR A 12 -20.30 -17.00 -38.88
CA TYR A 12 -19.76 -18.36 -38.68
C TYR A 12 -19.70 -19.20 -39.98
N GLU A 13 -20.27 -18.69 -41.06
CA GLU A 13 -20.35 -19.24 -42.41
C GLU A 13 -18.99 -19.64 -43.01
N PRO A 14 -17.88 -18.88 -42.81
CA PRO A 14 -16.55 -19.29 -43.24
C PRO A 14 -16.06 -20.56 -42.51
N CYS A 15 -16.41 -20.73 -41.23
CA CYS A 15 -16.05 -21.92 -40.46
C CYS A 15 -16.78 -23.16 -40.97
N ILE A 16 -18.07 -23.02 -41.33
CA ILE A 16 -18.85 -24.10 -41.93
C ILE A 16 -18.23 -24.51 -43.27
N SER A 17 -17.89 -23.55 -44.13
CA SER A 17 -17.25 -23.82 -45.43
C SER A 17 -15.90 -24.54 -45.29
N LEU A 18 -15.15 -24.26 -44.23
CA LEU A 18 -13.90 -24.98 -43.91
C LEU A 18 -14.19 -26.42 -43.47
N LEU A 19 -15.13 -26.60 -42.54
CA LEU A 19 -15.51 -27.92 -42.02
C LEU A 19 -16.01 -28.84 -43.14
N GLN A 20 -16.78 -28.31 -44.09
CA GLN A 20 -17.30 -29.06 -45.25
C GLN A 20 -16.20 -29.62 -46.17
N ARG A 21 -14.95 -29.12 -46.10
CA ARG A 21 -13.84 -29.60 -46.92
C ARG A 21 -13.09 -30.79 -46.31
N LEU A 22 -13.45 -31.21 -45.09
CA LEU A 22 -12.70 -32.18 -44.28
C LEU A 22 -13.24 -33.61 -44.39
N SER A 23 -13.34 -34.12 -45.61
CA SER A 23 -14.00 -35.40 -45.92
C SER A 23 -13.32 -36.66 -45.34
N ASN A 24 -12.04 -36.57 -44.98
CA ASN A 24 -11.24 -37.69 -44.45
C ASN A 24 -11.22 -37.79 -42.91
N VAL A 25 -11.96 -36.95 -42.19
CA VAL A 25 -11.95 -36.93 -40.72
C VAL A 25 -12.73 -38.11 -40.16
N GLU A 26 -12.07 -38.96 -39.36
CA GLU A 26 -12.71 -40.09 -38.67
C GLU A 26 -13.23 -39.75 -37.26
N TYR A 27 -12.63 -38.75 -36.61
CA TYR A 27 -12.97 -38.30 -35.26
C TYR A 27 -12.98 -36.78 -35.25
N LEU A 28 -14.09 -36.15 -34.85
CA LEU A 28 -14.21 -34.70 -34.74
C LEU A 28 -14.62 -34.31 -33.32
N THR A 29 -13.85 -33.41 -32.72
CA THR A 29 -14.28 -32.63 -31.56
C THR A 29 -14.51 -31.20 -32.03
N LEU A 30 -15.75 -30.71 -31.93
CA LEU A 30 -16.11 -29.35 -32.32
C LEU A 30 -16.35 -28.49 -31.08
N LEU A 31 -15.53 -27.47 -30.91
CA LEU A 31 -15.73 -26.40 -29.92
C LEU A 31 -16.04 -25.12 -30.68
N LEU A 32 -17.22 -24.56 -30.46
CA LEU A 32 -17.73 -23.43 -31.25
C LEU A 32 -18.44 -22.45 -30.34
N ALA A 33 -18.02 -21.18 -30.37
CA ALA A 33 -18.66 -20.08 -29.64
C ALA A 33 -19.13 -19.02 -30.64
N ILE A 34 -20.44 -18.79 -30.73
CA ILE A 34 -21.03 -17.84 -31.68
C ILE A 34 -21.79 -16.75 -30.93
N ASP A 35 -21.58 -15.49 -31.32
CA ASP A 35 -22.40 -14.37 -30.88
C ASP A 35 -23.41 -14.03 -32.00
N LYS A 36 -24.69 -14.35 -31.77
CA LYS A 36 -25.75 -14.14 -32.75
C LYS A 36 -26.62 -12.95 -32.34
N THR A 37 -26.22 -11.76 -32.80
CA THR A 37 -26.99 -10.53 -32.63
C THR A 37 -27.89 -10.28 -33.86
N GLY A 38 -29.17 -10.67 -33.82
CA GLY A 38 -30.07 -10.43 -34.96
C GLY A 38 -31.51 -10.92 -34.75
N THR A 39 -32.42 -10.54 -35.65
CA THR A 39 -33.88 -10.83 -35.62
C THR A 39 -34.30 -12.09 -36.40
N THR A 40 -33.36 -12.89 -36.92
CA THR A 40 -33.65 -14.06 -37.77
C THR A 40 -33.98 -15.32 -36.97
N PRO A 41 -34.98 -16.14 -37.37
CA PRO A 41 -35.63 -17.15 -36.52
C PRO A 41 -34.79 -18.37 -36.11
N ASN A 42 -33.58 -18.56 -36.63
CA ASN A 42 -32.68 -19.65 -36.23
C ASN A 42 -31.54 -19.10 -35.38
N HIS A 43 -31.78 -18.91 -34.07
CA HIS A 43 -30.87 -18.19 -33.19
C HIS A 43 -29.66 -19.00 -32.67
N PHE A 44 -29.62 -20.32 -32.83
CA PHE A 44 -28.56 -21.20 -32.29
C PHE A 44 -28.23 -22.36 -33.25
N ILE A 45 -27.10 -23.06 -33.02
CA ILE A 45 -26.76 -24.28 -33.75
C ILE A 45 -27.43 -25.46 -33.06
N ASP A 46 -28.42 -26.03 -33.73
CA ASP A 46 -29.15 -27.20 -33.28
C ASP A 46 -28.69 -28.47 -34.02
N ARG A 47 -29.34 -29.61 -33.72
CA ARG A 47 -28.98 -30.88 -34.35
C ARG A 47 -29.24 -30.87 -35.85
N LEU A 48 -30.37 -30.31 -36.27
CA LEU A 48 -30.75 -30.21 -37.68
C LEU A 48 -29.69 -29.44 -38.47
N PHE A 49 -29.17 -28.35 -37.90
CA PHE A 49 -28.10 -27.58 -38.51
C PHE A 49 -26.83 -28.43 -38.71
N LEU A 50 -26.39 -29.17 -37.69
CA LEU A 50 -25.20 -30.02 -37.77
C LEU A 50 -25.37 -31.12 -38.82
N ASP A 51 -26.53 -31.78 -38.85
CA ASP A 51 -26.84 -32.86 -39.79
C ASP A 51 -27.07 -32.38 -41.21
N THR A 52 -27.40 -31.11 -41.42
CA THR A 52 -27.60 -30.56 -42.77
C THR A 52 -26.31 -29.95 -43.31
N ASN A 53 -25.53 -29.28 -42.46
CA ASN A 53 -24.46 -28.39 -42.91
C ASN A 53 -23.05 -28.91 -42.62
N ILE A 54 -22.87 -29.87 -41.71
CA ILE A 54 -21.54 -30.33 -41.27
C ILE A 54 -21.37 -31.83 -41.49
N VAL A 55 -22.19 -32.65 -40.84
CA VAL A 55 -22.03 -34.12 -40.80
C VAL A 55 -22.04 -34.77 -42.19
N PRO A 56 -22.92 -34.40 -43.15
CA PRO A 56 -22.97 -35.04 -44.47
C PRO A 56 -21.68 -34.90 -45.29
N TYR A 57 -20.89 -33.87 -45.00
CA TYR A 57 -19.64 -33.58 -45.72
C TYR A 57 -18.44 -34.36 -45.14
N MET A 58 -18.65 -35.17 -44.10
CA MET A 58 -17.64 -35.99 -43.44
C MET A 58 -18.03 -37.48 -43.45
N PRO A 59 -18.04 -38.14 -44.63
CA PRO A 59 -18.56 -39.50 -44.78
C PRO A 59 -17.76 -40.57 -44.00
N ARG A 60 -16.55 -40.25 -43.52
CA ARG A 60 -15.71 -41.15 -42.71
C ARG A 60 -15.85 -40.92 -41.21
N LEU A 61 -16.67 -39.98 -40.76
CA LEU A 61 -16.79 -39.61 -39.35
C LEU A 61 -17.42 -40.76 -38.53
N ARG A 62 -16.60 -41.39 -37.69
CA ARG A 62 -17.01 -42.50 -36.80
C ARG A 62 -17.44 -42.01 -35.43
N GLN A 63 -16.82 -40.92 -34.95
CA GLN A 63 -17.13 -40.34 -33.65
C GLN A 63 -17.20 -38.82 -33.77
N PHE A 64 -18.32 -38.26 -33.32
CA PHE A 64 -18.55 -36.83 -33.28
C PHE A 64 -18.82 -36.41 -31.83
N ASN A 65 -17.88 -35.64 -31.26
CA ASN A 65 -18.04 -35.00 -29.96
C ASN A 65 -18.12 -33.50 -30.16
N PHE A 66 -18.89 -32.82 -29.34
CA PHE A 66 -19.02 -31.38 -29.46
C PHE A 66 -19.28 -30.72 -28.12
N HIS A 67 -18.88 -29.46 -28.03
CA HIS A 67 -19.41 -28.50 -27.09
C HIS A 67 -19.59 -27.17 -27.82
N ILE A 68 -20.85 -26.83 -28.03
CA ILE A 68 -21.27 -25.67 -28.82
C ILE A 68 -21.91 -24.68 -27.88
N ARG A 69 -21.39 -23.46 -27.88
CA ARG A 69 -21.88 -22.31 -27.12
C ARG A 69 -22.45 -21.28 -28.11
N SER A 70 -23.67 -20.84 -27.86
CA SER A 70 -24.30 -19.74 -28.59
C SER A 70 -24.67 -18.64 -27.60
N ILE A 71 -24.21 -17.41 -27.84
CA ILE A 71 -24.62 -16.20 -27.12
C ILE A 71 -25.75 -15.55 -27.90
N LEU A 72 -26.83 -15.20 -27.20
CA LEU A 72 -28.10 -14.82 -27.79
C LEU A 72 -28.55 -13.48 -27.20
N LYS A 73 -28.91 -12.52 -28.04
CA LYS A 73 -29.58 -11.28 -27.62
C LYS A 73 -31.10 -11.45 -27.70
N ASN A 74 -31.84 -10.90 -26.75
CA ASN A 74 -33.30 -11.08 -26.58
C ASN A 74 -33.72 -12.52 -26.30
N ALA A 75 -32.93 -13.22 -25.47
CA ALA A 75 -33.14 -14.64 -25.15
C ALA A 75 -34.43 -14.94 -24.36
N SER A 76 -35.13 -13.92 -23.83
CA SER A 76 -36.32 -14.05 -22.97
C SER A 76 -37.51 -14.82 -23.57
N HIS A 77 -37.53 -15.02 -24.89
CA HIS A 77 -38.64 -15.69 -25.59
C HIS A 77 -38.30 -17.10 -26.09
N ILE A 78 -37.09 -17.58 -25.85
CA ILE A 78 -36.63 -18.88 -26.35
C ILE A 78 -37.11 -19.99 -25.41
N MET A 79 -37.84 -20.97 -25.96
CA MET A 79 -38.33 -22.12 -25.19
C MET A 79 -37.29 -23.25 -25.18
N THR A 80 -36.69 -23.50 -24.01
CA THR A 80 -35.65 -24.52 -23.78
C THR A 80 -36.04 -25.91 -24.30
N ASP A 81 -37.32 -26.26 -24.21
CA ASP A 81 -37.83 -27.58 -24.61
C ASP A 81 -37.65 -27.86 -26.11
N GLN A 82 -37.71 -26.84 -26.96
CA GLN A 82 -37.52 -27.01 -28.41
C GLN A 82 -36.07 -27.35 -28.76
N ILE A 83 -35.12 -26.74 -28.07
CA ILE A 83 -33.68 -27.01 -28.22
C ILE A 83 -33.41 -28.45 -27.79
N HIS A 84 -33.85 -28.79 -26.58
CA HIS A 84 -33.64 -30.12 -26.00
C HIS A 84 -34.28 -31.23 -26.87
N GLN A 85 -35.50 -31.01 -27.38
CA GLN A 85 -36.18 -31.96 -28.27
C GLN A 85 -35.42 -32.24 -29.57
N SER A 86 -34.73 -31.24 -30.15
CA SER A 86 -33.98 -31.42 -31.41
C SER A 86 -32.82 -32.43 -31.26
N PHE A 87 -32.21 -32.51 -30.07
CA PHE A 87 -31.11 -33.41 -29.78
C PHE A 87 -31.60 -34.77 -29.22
N VAL A 88 -32.66 -34.78 -28.40
CA VAL A 88 -33.20 -36.02 -27.79
C VAL A 88 -33.88 -36.94 -28.80
N LYS A 89 -34.59 -36.41 -29.81
CA LYS A 89 -35.35 -37.23 -30.77
C LYS A 89 -34.48 -38.10 -31.68
N GLN A 90 -33.17 -37.89 -31.75
CA GLN A 90 -32.27 -38.53 -32.72
C GLN A 90 -31.24 -39.51 -32.12
N GLN A 91 -31.47 -40.00 -30.90
CA GLN A 91 -30.70 -41.11 -30.29
C GLN A 91 -29.18 -40.92 -30.16
N GLN A 92 -28.67 -39.69 -30.02
CA GLN A 92 -27.31 -39.46 -29.52
C GLN A 92 -27.32 -39.00 -28.05
N SER A 93 -26.35 -39.46 -27.27
CA SER A 93 -26.14 -39.09 -25.87
C SER A 93 -25.58 -37.66 -25.76
N SER A 94 -26.45 -36.65 -25.78
CA SER A 94 -26.11 -35.23 -25.60
C SER A 94 -27.07 -34.52 -24.64
N ASP A 95 -26.63 -33.38 -24.09
CA ASP A 95 -27.40 -32.53 -23.18
C ASP A 95 -27.21 -31.05 -23.53
N CYS A 96 -28.09 -30.19 -23.00
CA CYS A 96 -28.02 -28.75 -23.20
C CYS A 96 -28.40 -27.95 -21.95
N VAL A 97 -27.74 -26.80 -21.79
CA VAL A 97 -28.01 -25.81 -20.74
C VAL A 97 -28.37 -24.49 -21.39
N PHE A 98 -29.35 -23.81 -20.80
CA PHE A 98 -29.74 -22.48 -21.22
C PHE A 98 -29.72 -21.51 -20.05
N ASP A 99 -28.89 -20.48 -20.17
CA ASP A 99 -28.67 -19.43 -19.19
C ASP A 99 -29.25 -18.10 -19.65
N HIS A 100 -29.72 -17.32 -18.67
CA HIS A 100 -30.20 -15.96 -18.87
C HIS A 100 -29.31 -15.03 -18.05
N PHE A 101 -28.80 -14.00 -18.71
CA PHE A 101 -27.88 -13.01 -18.15
C PHE A 101 -28.54 -11.63 -18.12
N LYS A 102 -27.86 -10.62 -17.55
CA LYS A 102 -28.38 -9.24 -17.55
C LYS A 102 -28.48 -8.69 -18.99
N ASN A 103 -29.19 -7.57 -19.15
CA ASN A 103 -29.36 -6.87 -20.43
C ASN A 103 -30.01 -7.71 -21.56
N ASN A 104 -30.86 -8.68 -21.18
CA ASN A 104 -31.60 -9.55 -22.10
C ASN A 104 -30.71 -10.46 -22.97
N TYR A 105 -29.50 -10.76 -22.50
CA TYR A 105 -28.64 -11.78 -23.10
C TYR A 105 -28.96 -13.16 -22.53
N GLY A 106 -28.69 -14.19 -23.31
CA GLY A 106 -28.72 -15.58 -22.86
C GLY A 106 -27.61 -16.37 -23.53
N GLN A 107 -27.36 -17.56 -22.99
CA GLN A 107 -26.38 -18.49 -23.51
C GLN A 107 -26.98 -19.87 -23.59
N CYS A 108 -26.80 -20.53 -24.73
CA CYS A 108 -27.10 -21.94 -24.90
C CYS A 108 -25.79 -22.70 -25.04
N GLN A 109 -25.57 -23.70 -24.19
CA GLN A 109 -24.47 -24.65 -24.29
C GLN A 109 -25.01 -26.05 -24.57
N ILE A 110 -24.50 -26.71 -25.59
CA ILE A 110 -24.91 -28.05 -26.00
C ILE A 110 -23.66 -28.92 -26.09
N TYR A 111 -23.67 -30.08 -25.46
CA TYR A 111 -22.49 -30.92 -25.36
C TYR A 111 -22.82 -32.42 -25.34
N SER A 112 -21.82 -33.25 -25.67
CA SER A 112 -21.93 -34.71 -25.64
C SER A 112 -21.80 -35.26 -24.20
N LEU A 113 -22.61 -36.26 -23.81
CA LEU A 113 -22.62 -36.86 -22.46
C LEU A 113 -21.34 -37.67 -22.14
N SER A 114 -20.58 -38.08 -23.15
CA SER A 114 -19.21 -38.61 -22.99
C SER A 114 -18.21 -37.52 -23.38
N PHE A 115 -18.12 -36.47 -22.56
CA PHE A 115 -17.27 -35.32 -22.89
C PHE A 115 -15.77 -35.68 -22.80
N ILE A 116 -15.11 -35.71 -23.96
CA ILE A 116 -13.67 -35.98 -24.07
C ILE A 116 -12.80 -34.72 -24.18
N GLY A 117 -13.41 -33.53 -24.16
CA GLY A 117 -12.68 -32.28 -24.27
C GLY A 117 -11.86 -31.96 -23.02
N THR A 118 -10.82 -31.14 -23.19
CA THR A 118 -9.93 -30.71 -22.10
C THR A 118 -10.30 -29.34 -21.51
N ARG A 119 -11.30 -28.66 -22.10
CA ARG A 119 -11.65 -27.29 -21.74
C ARG A 119 -13.16 -27.07 -21.72
N LEU A 120 -13.63 -26.39 -20.68
CA LEU A 120 -14.99 -25.88 -20.54
C LEU A 120 -14.92 -24.38 -20.32
N ASP A 121 -15.59 -23.62 -21.18
CA ASP A 121 -15.57 -22.16 -21.16
C ASP A 121 -16.94 -21.59 -20.80
N PHE A 122 -16.96 -20.54 -19.97
CA PHE A 122 -18.17 -19.80 -19.56
C PHE A 122 -19.25 -20.69 -18.93
N VAL A 123 -18.82 -21.55 -18.02
CA VAL A 123 -19.73 -22.41 -17.24
C VAL A 123 -20.46 -21.55 -16.21
N SER A 124 -21.79 -21.56 -16.26
CA SER A 124 -22.65 -20.83 -15.33
C SER A 124 -22.95 -21.64 -14.07
N ASN A 125 -23.67 -21.03 -13.12
CA ASN A 125 -24.12 -21.72 -11.92
C ASN A 125 -25.14 -22.83 -12.21
N ARG A 126 -25.83 -22.79 -13.36
CA ARG A 126 -26.88 -23.75 -13.76
C ARG A 126 -26.34 -24.93 -14.55
N PHE A 127 -25.09 -24.88 -14.99
CA PHE A 127 -24.49 -26.00 -15.70
C PHE A 127 -24.57 -27.26 -14.81
N PRO A 128 -25.08 -28.40 -15.30
CA PRO A 128 -25.21 -29.63 -14.54
C PRO A 128 -23.82 -30.24 -14.44
N LEU A 129 -23.04 -29.66 -13.54
CA LEU A 129 -21.76 -30.18 -13.14
C LEU A 129 -22.02 -31.48 -12.36
N PHE A 130 -22.01 -32.56 -13.15
CA PHE A 130 -21.88 -33.96 -12.75
C PHE A 130 -23.07 -34.53 -11.98
N ASP A 131 -24.23 -34.57 -12.65
CA ASP A 131 -25.23 -35.59 -12.35
C ASP A 131 -24.64 -37.00 -12.59
N ASN A 132 -25.16 -38.02 -11.88
CA ASN A 132 -24.54 -39.36 -11.73
C ASN A 132 -24.09 -40.08 -13.03
N ASN A 133 -24.57 -39.65 -14.21
CA ASN A 133 -24.24 -40.26 -15.50
C ASN A 133 -23.25 -39.46 -16.36
N ASN A 134 -22.90 -38.21 -15.98
CA ASN A 134 -22.07 -37.31 -16.78
C ASN A 134 -20.72 -37.03 -16.11
N THR A 135 -19.62 -37.33 -16.79
CA THR A 135 -18.28 -37.03 -16.29
C THR A 135 -17.46 -36.21 -17.29
N PHE A 136 -16.83 -35.14 -16.78
CA PHE A 136 -15.92 -34.23 -17.49
C PHE A 136 -14.47 -34.45 -17.04
N SER A 137 -14.08 -35.68 -16.70
CA SER A 137 -12.81 -36.03 -16.05
C SER A 137 -11.54 -35.69 -16.86
N ASN A 138 -11.68 -35.42 -18.17
CA ASN A 138 -10.58 -34.98 -19.04
C ASN A 138 -10.34 -33.47 -19.02
N VAL A 139 -11.23 -32.69 -18.40
CA VAL A 139 -11.12 -31.22 -18.38
C VAL A 139 -9.98 -30.79 -17.47
N THR A 140 -9.07 -30.01 -18.04
CA THR A 140 -7.92 -29.40 -17.37
C THR A 140 -8.04 -27.88 -17.28
N ILE A 141 -8.95 -27.26 -18.04
CA ILE A 141 -9.18 -25.80 -18.05
C ILE A 141 -10.67 -25.52 -17.86
N LEU A 142 -11.02 -24.72 -16.86
CA LEU A 142 -12.39 -24.29 -16.59
C LEU A 142 -12.47 -22.77 -16.48
N LEU A 143 -13.35 -22.14 -17.26
CA LEU A 143 -13.71 -20.74 -17.11
C LEU A 143 -15.15 -20.65 -16.59
N LEU A 144 -15.33 -19.99 -15.45
CA LEU A 144 -16.61 -19.75 -14.79
C LEU A 144 -17.09 -18.32 -15.06
N PHE A 145 -18.35 -18.18 -15.45
CA PHE A 145 -18.98 -16.87 -15.64
C PHE A 145 -20.48 -16.94 -15.33
N ASP A 146 -20.95 -16.03 -14.48
CA ASP A 146 -22.37 -15.82 -14.21
C ASP A 146 -22.57 -14.41 -13.63
N ASP A 147 -23.45 -13.61 -14.23
CA ASP A 147 -23.74 -12.23 -13.79
C ASP A 147 -25.10 -12.10 -13.07
N VAL A 148 -25.79 -13.23 -12.87
CA VAL A 148 -27.09 -13.34 -12.19
C VAL A 148 -26.98 -14.11 -10.87
N LYS A 149 -26.13 -15.14 -10.79
CA LYS A 149 -25.92 -15.95 -9.58
C LYS A 149 -24.44 -16.02 -9.17
N PRO A 150 -24.12 -15.91 -7.86
CA PRO A 150 -22.77 -16.14 -7.37
C PRO A 150 -22.40 -17.63 -7.36
N PHE A 151 -21.11 -17.96 -7.48
CA PHE A 151 -20.61 -19.31 -7.21
C PHE A 151 -20.20 -19.42 -5.73
N GLY A 152 -20.79 -20.37 -5.00
CA GLY A 152 -20.48 -20.60 -3.58
C GLY A 152 -19.60 -21.83 -3.35
N SER A 153 -19.23 -22.07 -2.08
CA SER A 153 -18.35 -23.18 -1.68
C SER A 153 -18.82 -24.56 -2.15
N VAL A 154 -20.14 -24.83 -2.08
CA VAL A 154 -20.74 -26.10 -2.55
C VAL A 154 -20.56 -26.28 -4.07
N PHE A 155 -20.53 -25.19 -4.83
CA PHE A 155 -20.23 -25.25 -6.25
C PHE A 155 -18.76 -25.65 -6.47
N PHE A 156 -17.83 -25.00 -5.79
CA PHE A 156 -16.40 -25.30 -5.91
C PHE A 156 -16.02 -26.69 -5.39
N GLU A 157 -16.69 -27.21 -4.37
CA GLU A 157 -16.55 -28.59 -3.93
C GLU A 157 -16.92 -29.59 -5.03
N ARG A 158 -18.05 -29.34 -5.72
CA ARG A 158 -18.46 -30.17 -6.87
C ARG A 158 -17.44 -30.09 -8.01
N VAL A 159 -16.92 -28.90 -8.30
CA VAL A 159 -15.86 -28.71 -9.30
C VAL A 159 -14.61 -29.49 -8.93
N ALA A 160 -14.08 -29.31 -7.70
CA ALA A 160 -12.87 -29.98 -7.23
C ALA A 160 -13.00 -31.52 -7.28
N ARG A 161 -14.13 -32.05 -6.82
CA ARG A 161 -14.40 -33.50 -6.83
C ARG A 161 -14.44 -34.07 -8.24
N ALA A 162 -15.08 -33.35 -9.15
CA ALA A 162 -15.44 -33.91 -10.44
C ALA A 162 -14.47 -33.57 -11.57
N LEU A 163 -13.69 -32.51 -11.40
CA LEU A 163 -12.56 -32.12 -12.24
C LEU A 163 -11.23 -32.36 -11.52
N SER A 164 -10.98 -33.62 -11.17
CA SER A 164 -9.76 -34.00 -10.45
C SER A 164 -8.47 -33.71 -11.21
N ARG A 165 -8.52 -33.43 -12.52
CA ARG A 165 -7.36 -33.06 -13.35
C ARG A 165 -7.28 -31.57 -13.68
N LEU A 166 -8.10 -30.74 -13.04
CA LEU A 166 -8.15 -29.30 -13.31
C LEU A 166 -6.77 -28.66 -13.03
N ARG A 167 -6.21 -28.02 -14.05
CA ARG A 167 -4.93 -27.28 -13.99
C ARG A 167 -5.11 -25.78 -14.00
N THR A 168 -6.14 -25.29 -14.70
CA THR A 168 -6.43 -23.85 -14.81
C THR A 168 -7.88 -23.59 -14.46
N LEU A 169 -8.11 -22.67 -13.52
CA LEU A 169 -9.42 -22.18 -13.13
C LEU A 169 -9.46 -20.67 -13.33
N GLU A 170 -10.39 -20.22 -14.16
CA GLU A 170 -10.68 -18.81 -14.40
C GLU A 170 -12.08 -18.49 -13.87
N ILE A 171 -12.22 -17.38 -13.14
CA ILE A 171 -13.48 -16.98 -12.50
C ILE A 171 -13.75 -15.52 -12.84
N ILE A 172 -14.96 -15.27 -13.35
CA ILE A 172 -15.49 -13.93 -13.63
C ILE A 172 -16.89 -13.84 -13.01
N ASN A 173 -17.02 -13.13 -11.88
CA ASN A 173 -18.28 -12.99 -11.16
C ASN A 173 -18.22 -11.85 -10.12
N GLN A 174 -18.85 -10.72 -10.41
CA GLN A 174 -18.88 -9.56 -9.51
C GLN A 174 -19.93 -9.66 -8.39
N LEU A 175 -20.68 -10.76 -8.28
CA LEU A 175 -21.71 -10.93 -7.26
C LEU A 175 -21.10 -11.46 -5.96
N GLU A 176 -21.49 -10.83 -4.84
CA GLU A 176 -21.17 -11.27 -3.49
C GLU A 176 -21.61 -12.73 -3.23
N GLN A 177 -20.75 -13.50 -2.57
CA GLN A 177 -21.06 -14.87 -2.13
C GLN A 177 -21.99 -14.81 -0.91
N ARG A 178 -23.28 -15.10 -1.11
CA ARG A 178 -24.33 -15.00 -0.07
C ARG A 178 -24.15 -15.94 1.14
N GLU A 179 -23.24 -16.91 1.12
CA GLU A 179 -23.07 -17.94 2.16
C GLU A 179 -21.60 -18.13 2.59
N LYS A 180 -20.90 -17.05 2.97
CA LYS A 180 -19.48 -17.09 3.40
C LYS A 180 -19.17 -18.06 4.56
N LEU A 181 -20.18 -18.39 5.39
CA LEU A 181 -20.01 -18.95 6.74
C LEU A 181 -20.30 -20.45 6.91
N ILE A 182 -20.71 -21.18 5.87
CA ILE A 182 -21.03 -22.62 6.01
C ILE A 182 -19.77 -23.50 5.82
N ALA A 183 -18.67 -22.94 5.31
CA ALA A 183 -17.49 -23.69 4.87
C ALA A 183 -16.41 -23.96 5.94
N THR A 184 -16.76 -24.06 7.22
CA THR A 184 -15.82 -24.58 8.24
C THR A 184 -15.78 -26.12 8.32
N LYS A 185 -16.50 -26.83 7.44
CA LYS A 185 -16.58 -28.31 7.45
C LYS A 185 -16.24 -29.03 6.14
N THR A 186 -15.99 -28.33 5.02
CA THR A 186 -15.70 -28.99 3.74
C THR A 186 -14.28 -28.67 3.27
N ASN A 187 -13.46 -29.71 3.18
CA ASN A 187 -12.08 -29.62 2.72
C ASN A 187 -12.08 -29.57 1.18
N ILE A 188 -12.22 -28.38 0.60
CA ILE A 188 -12.09 -28.19 -0.85
C ILE A 188 -10.59 -28.29 -1.20
N ASP A 189 -10.22 -29.26 -2.01
CA ASP A 189 -8.84 -29.51 -2.43
C ASP A 189 -8.73 -29.55 -3.95
N PHE A 190 -7.95 -28.62 -4.50
CA PHE A 190 -7.61 -28.57 -5.91
C PHE A 190 -6.16 -29.05 -6.13
N ALA A 191 -5.94 -30.34 -5.90
CA ALA A 191 -4.60 -30.94 -5.85
C ALA A 191 -3.72 -30.69 -7.10
N HIS A 192 -4.31 -30.47 -8.27
CA HIS A 192 -3.59 -30.30 -9.54
C HIS A 192 -3.70 -28.89 -10.15
N LEU A 193 -4.34 -27.94 -9.47
CA LEU A 193 -4.53 -26.60 -9.98
C LEU A 193 -3.21 -25.83 -9.96
N THR A 194 -2.69 -25.51 -11.14
CA THR A 194 -1.43 -24.80 -11.33
C THR A 194 -1.63 -23.31 -11.63
N ALA A 195 -2.79 -22.93 -12.17
CA ALA A 195 -3.11 -21.54 -12.51
C ALA A 195 -4.51 -21.15 -12.01
N LEU A 196 -4.61 -20.03 -11.29
CA LEU A 196 -5.87 -19.42 -10.85
C LEU A 196 -5.95 -17.99 -11.38
N ILE A 197 -7.01 -17.70 -12.13
CA ILE A 197 -7.25 -16.39 -12.76
C ILE A 197 -8.55 -15.84 -12.19
N LEU A 198 -8.46 -14.75 -11.45
CA LEU A 198 -9.58 -14.05 -10.83
C LEU A 198 -9.71 -12.67 -11.46
N TYR A 199 -10.67 -12.52 -12.36
CA TYR A 199 -10.83 -11.33 -13.18
C TYR A 199 -12.27 -10.81 -13.09
N ASP A 200 -12.49 -9.51 -12.87
CA ASP A 200 -13.84 -8.95 -12.70
C ASP A 200 -14.66 -9.74 -11.65
N ILE A 201 -14.07 -9.97 -10.47
CA ILE A 201 -14.68 -10.76 -9.38
C ILE A 201 -14.99 -9.90 -8.15
N HIS A 202 -15.96 -10.34 -7.35
CA HIS A 202 -16.15 -9.85 -5.99
C HIS A 202 -15.01 -10.33 -5.06
N MET A 203 -14.66 -9.58 -4.02
CA MET A 203 -13.52 -9.91 -3.12
C MET A 203 -13.64 -11.32 -2.51
N ASP A 204 -14.85 -11.76 -2.18
CA ASP A 204 -15.12 -13.06 -1.55
C ASP A 204 -14.48 -14.25 -2.25
N TYR A 205 -14.39 -14.23 -3.58
CA TYR A 205 -13.75 -15.31 -4.34
C TYR A 205 -12.24 -15.34 -4.06
N ALA A 206 -11.59 -14.18 -4.00
CA ALA A 206 -10.19 -14.07 -3.63
C ALA A 206 -9.98 -14.55 -2.18
N GLU A 207 -10.85 -14.15 -1.25
CA GLU A 207 -10.80 -14.61 0.14
C GLU A 207 -10.94 -16.13 0.25
N GLN A 208 -11.93 -16.72 -0.43
CA GLN A 208 -12.15 -18.15 -0.40
C GLN A 208 -10.94 -18.92 -0.94
N PHE A 209 -10.47 -18.59 -2.14
CA PHE A 209 -9.38 -19.33 -2.77
C PHE A 209 -8.00 -19.08 -2.13
N LEU A 210 -7.78 -17.87 -1.60
CA LEU A 210 -6.49 -17.49 -1.03
C LEU A 210 -6.40 -17.75 0.47
N CYS A 211 -7.51 -17.70 1.21
CA CYS A 211 -7.51 -17.84 2.66
C CYS A 211 -8.09 -19.18 3.13
N GLN A 212 -9.02 -19.81 2.38
CA GLN A 212 -9.80 -20.96 2.88
C GLN A 212 -9.51 -22.27 2.14
N ILE A 213 -9.06 -22.23 0.87
CA ILE A 213 -8.83 -23.41 0.04
C ILE A 213 -7.34 -23.76 -0.03
N HIS A 214 -7.03 -25.04 0.12
CA HIS A 214 -5.68 -25.57 -0.07
C HIS A 214 -5.37 -25.74 -1.58
N LEU A 215 -4.35 -25.04 -2.06
CA LEU A 215 -3.93 -25.00 -3.47
C LEU A 215 -2.43 -25.36 -3.59
N SER A 216 -2.07 -26.60 -3.26
CA SER A 216 -0.67 -27.04 -3.16
C SER A 216 0.15 -26.96 -4.45
N SER A 217 -0.52 -27.01 -5.60
CA SER A 217 0.13 -27.01 -6.92
C SER A 217 0.11 -25.64 -7.61
N LEU A 218 -0.38 -24.59 -6.96
CA LEU A 218 -0.56 -23.28 -7.60
C LEU A 218 0.78 -22.60 -7.85
N ILE A 219 1.06 -22.27 -9.12
CA ILE A 219 2.30 -21.62 -9.57
C ILE A 219 1.99 -20.24 -10.19
N GLU A 220 0.81 -20.09 -10.79
CA GLU A 220 0.38 -18.88 -11.47
C GLU A 220 -0.90 -18.33 -10.84
N LEU A 221 -0.87 -17.06 -10.42
CA LEU A 221 -2.01 -16.35 -9.87
C LEU A 221 -2.16 -15.00 -10.59
N ALA A 222 -3.30 -14.80 -11.23
CA ALA A 222 -3.69 -13.51 -11.81
C ALA A 222 -4.91 -12.98 -11.07
N ILE A 223 -4.81 -11.78 -10.49
CA ILE A 223 -5.90 -11.11 -9.74
C ILE A 223 -5.98 -9.66 -10.20
N ASP A 224 -7.21 -9.15 -10.33
CA ASP A 224 -7.46 -7.75 -10.63
C ASP A 224 -6.93 -6.79 -9.54
N LYS A 225 -6.35 -5.67 -9.97
CA LYS A 225 -5.59 -4.74 -9.12
C LYS A 225 -6.44 -4.13 -8.00
N ASP A 226 -7.72 -3.91 -8.26
CA ASP A 226 -8.61 -3.22 -7.31
C ASP A 226 -8.95 -4.08 -6.08
N ILE A 227 -8.75 -5.40 -6.16
CA ILE A 227 -9.01 -6.37 -5.08
C ILE A 227 -7.81 -6.47 -4.11
N LEU A 228 -6.61 -6.14 -4.60
CA LEU A 228 -5.36 -6.16 -3.82
C LEU A 228 -5.27 -5.03 -2.78
N GLN A 229 -6.26 -4.14 -2.69
CA GLN A 229 -6.24 -3.00 -1.77
C GLN A 229 -6.42 -3.38 -0.29
N SER A 230 -6.71 -4.65 0.04
CA SER A 230 -6.87 -5.10 1.44
C SER A 230 -5.59 -5.74 2.02
N SER A 231 -5.09 -5.19 3.12
CA SER A 231 -3.88 -5.67 3.80
C SER A 231 -3.93 -7.15 4.22
N PRO A 232 -5.06 -7.71 4.73
CA PRO A 232 -5.12 -9.13 5.09
C PRO A 232 -4.96 -10.08 3.90
N LEU A 233 -5.50 -9.72 2.73
CA LEU A 233 -5.37 -10.52 1.51
C LEU A 233 -3.92 -10.54 1.04
N LEU A 234 -3.28 -9.36 0.97
CA LEU A 234 -1.86 -9.24 0.61
C LEU A 234 -0.96 -10.03 1.58
N ALA A 235 -1.20 -9.91 2.89
CA ALA A 235 -0.45 -10.67 3.89
C ALA A 235 -0.58 -12.18 3.69
N ASN A 236 -1.78 -12.67 3.38
CA ASN A 236 -1.98 -14.10 3.09
C ASN A 236 -1.31 -14.53 1.78
N ILE A 237 -1.31 -13.71 0.74
CA ILE A 237 -0.57 -13.99 -0.50
C ILE A 237 0.94 -14.15 -0.20
N VAL A 238 1.52 -13.21 0.57
CA VAL A 238 2.93 -13.29 1.00
C VAL A 238 3.18 -14.56 1.83
N LYS A 239 2.28 -14.90 2.75
CA LYS A 239 2.40 -16.12 3.56
C LYS A 239 2.44 -17.38 2.70
N ARG A 240 1.56 -17.48 1.71
CA ARG A 240 1.52 -18.63 0.80
C ARG A 240 2.75 -18.69 -0.09
N ALA A 241 3.23 -17.55 -0.59
CA ALA A 241 4.46 -17.49 -1.38
C ALA A 241 5.66 -18.02 -0.57
N ALA A 242 5.81 -17.59 0.68
CA ALA A 242 6.87 -18.08 1.55
C ALA A 242 6.71 -19.56 1.95
N GLN A 243 5.47 -20.05 2.13
CA GLN A 243 5.20 -21.49 2.33
C GLN A 243 5.60 -22.33 1.10
N ALA A 244 5.31 -21.85 -0.10
CA ALA A 244 5.72 -22.52 -1.35
C ALA A 244 7.26 -22.58 -1.51
N LEU A 245 7.98 -21.63 -0.89
CA LEU A 245 9.44 -21.60 -0.82
C LEU A 245 10.01 -22.35 0.40
N TYR A 246 9.19 -23.13 1.12
CA TYR A 246 9.59 -23.87 2.34
C TYR A 246 10.25 -22.98 3.41
N THR A 247 9.84 -21.72 3.50
CA THR A 247 10.42 -20.72 4.41
C THR A 247 9.59 -20.60 5.69
N THR A 248 10.25 -20.39 6.83
CA THR A 248 9.58 -20.09 8.11
C THR A 248 9.08 -18.65 8.14
N ILE A 249 7.86 -18.44 8.61
CA ILE A 249 7.22 -17.13 8.66
C ILE A 249 6.91 -16.78 10.10
N MET A 250 7.30 -15.59 10.52
CA MET A 250 6.86 -14.99 11.78
C MET A 250 5.79 -13.95 11.47
N ASP A 251 4.58 -14.19 11.98
CA ASP A 251 3.46 -13.25 11.85
C ASP A 251 3.36 -12.40 13.11
N PHE A 252 3.49 -11.10 12.92
CA PHE A 252 3.51 -10.09 13.96
C PHE A 252 2.17 -9.35 14.11
N GLU A 253 1.14 -9.78 13.37
CA GLU A 253 -0.18 -9.14 13.32
C GLU A 253 -0.09 -7.65 12.97
N LEU A 254 -1.02 -6.83 13.49
CA LEU A 254 -1.05 -5.39 13.24
C LEU A 254 0.07 -4.67 13.98
N MET A 255 1.02 -4.09 13.25
CA MET A 255 2.10 -3.26 13.77
C MET A 255 2.19 -1.93 13.02
N THR A 256 2.78 -0.94 13.68
CA THR A 256 3.30 0.25 12.96
C THR A 256 4.56 -0.16 12.17
N THR A 257 4.91 0.61 11.14
CA THR A 257 6.15 0.38 10.38
C THR A 257 7.40 0.36 11.30
N PRO A 258 7.55 1.28 12.27
CA PRO A 258 8.68 1.27 13.20
C PRO A 258 8.73 0.05 14.12
N GLN A 259 7.57 -0.47 14.55
CA GLN A 259 7.51 -1.68 15.38
C GLN A 259 8.04 -2.90 14.61
N LEU A 260 7.69 -3.03 13.32
CA LEU A 260 8.20 -4.12 12.48
C LEU A 260 9.72 -4.00 12.30
N HIS A 261 10.22 -2.80 12.00
CA HIS A 261 11.65 -2.56 11.88
C HIS A 261 12.41 -2.89 13.18
N TYR A 262 11.87 -2.48 14.33
CA TYR A 262 12.43 -2.81 15.63
C TYR A 262 12.41 -4.33 15.91
N ALA A 263 11.31 -5.02 15.57
CA ALA A 263 11.23 -6.47 15.71
C ALA A 263 12.28 -7.19 14.86
N ILE A 264 12.47 -6.77 13.61
CA ILE A 264 13.51 -7.30 12.71
C ILE A 264 14.91 -7.02 13.26
N HIS A 265 15.15 -5.83 13.79
CA HIS A 265 16.42 -5.49 14.43
C HIS A 265 16.70 -6.39 15.63
N CYS A 266 15.76 -6.52 16.57
CA CYS A 266 15.88 -7.43 17.72
C CYS A 266 16.07 -8.89 17.31
N TYR A 267 15.52 -9.30 16.16
CA TYR A 267 15.66 -10.67 15.68
C TYR A 267 17.09 -10.98 15.22
N ASN A 268 17.75 -10.00 14.59
CA ASN A 268 19.08 -10.17 13.99
C ASN A 268 20.23 -9.69 14.90
N ASP A 269 19.91 -9.11 16.05
CA ASP A 269 20.90 -8.68 17.04
C ASP A 269 21.27 -9.85 17.97
N ASP A 270 22.54 -10.27 17.92
CA ASP A 270 23.08 -11.38 18.69
C ASP A 270 22.95 -11.17 20.21
N ASP A 271 23.00 -9.92 20.69
CA ASP A 271 22.85 -9.60 22.11
C ASP A 271 21.38 -9.74 22.56
N LEU A 272 20.42 -9.47 21.67
CA LEU A 272 18.99 -9.55 21.94
C LEU A 272 18.41 -10.96 21.72
N ASN A 273 19.19 -11.88 21.13
CA ASN A 273 18.89 -13.30 20.99
C ASN A 273 17.50 -13.60 20.43
N GLY A 274 17.04 -12.84 19.43
CA GLY A 274 15.79 -13.14 18.74
C GLY A 274 14.51 -12.75 19.47
N LYS A 275 14.60 -12.13 20.66
CA LYS A 275 13.43 -11.86 21.51
C LYS A 275 12.84 -10.49 21.23
N TYR A 276 11.74 -10.48 20.47
CA TYR A 276 10.86 -9.32 20.39
C TYR A 276 9.52 -9.63 21.06
N THR A 277 9.06 -8.72 21.90
CA THR A 277 7.64 -8.59 22.24
C THR A 277 7.20 -7.15 22.09
N GLU A 278 5.94 -6.95 21.73
CA GLU A 278 5.36 -5.62 21.65
C GLU A 278 5.40 -4.88 23.00
N ALA A 279 5.30 -5.63 24.11
CA ALA A 279 5.43 -5.09 25.45
C ALA A 279 6.84 -4.52 25.69
N ASP A 280 7.89 -5.19 25.23
CA ASP A 280 9.27 -4.74 25.39
C ASP A 280 9.53 -3.44 24.64
N TYR A 281 8.99 -3.30 23.42
CA TYR A 281 9.03 -2.05 22.66
C TYR A 281 8.46 -0.88 23.47
N PHE A 282 7.23 -1.00 23.99
CA PHE A 282 6.63 0.07 24.78
C PHE A 282 7.30 0.27 26.14
N ASN A 283 7.80 -0.80 26.77
CA ASN A 283 8.51 -0.73 28.04
C ASN A 283 9.83 0.03 27.89
N LYS A 284 10.59 -0.22 26.81
CA LYS A 284 11.80 0.53 26.47
C LYS A 284 11.51 2.03 26.40
N LEU A 285 10.58 2.43 25.52
CA LEU A 285 10.24 3.83 25.28
C LEU A 285 9.67 4.51 26.54
N CYS A 286 8.64 3.93 27.16
CA CYS A 286 8.00 4.52 28.35
C CYS A 286 8.94 4.61 29.55
N THR A 287 9.88 3.67 29.70
CA THR A 287 10.86 3.71 30.81
C THR A 287 11.90 4.80 30.57
N ALA A 288 12.44 4.89 29.35
CA ALA A 288 13.38 5.95 29.00
C ALA A 288 12.75 7.35 29.15
N PHE A 289 11.50 7.52 28.70
CA PHE A 289 10.71 8.74 28.93
C PHE A 289 10.62 9.08 30.42
N ARG A 290 10.10 8.17 31.25
CA ARG A 290 9.97 8.39 32.71
C ARG A 290 11.29 8.76 33.38
N ASN A 291 12.37 8.09 32.99
CA ASN A 291 13.70 8.34 33.55
C ASN A 291 14.19 9.76 33.22
N LEU A 292 14.01 10.25 31.99
CA LEU A 292 14.36 11.64 31.64
C LEU A 292 13.61 12.66 32.50
N ILE A 293 12.32 12.43 32.75
CA ILE A 293 11.49 13.33 33.57
C ILE A 293 11.96 13.32 35.01
N HIS A 294 12.13 12.15 35.64
CA HIS A 294 12.57 12.05 37.03
C HIS A 294 13.98 12.59 37.27
N MET A 295 14.87 12.48 36.28
CA MET A 295 16.23 13.04 36.35
C MET A 295 16.26 14.57 36.22
N THR A 296 15.14 15.21 35.89
CA THR A 296 15.07 16.66 35.69
C THR A 296 14.43 17.30 36.92
N PRO A 297 15.24 17.89 37.83
CA PRO A 297 14.70 18.58 39.01
C PRO A 297 13.96 19.85 38.57
N SER A 298 12.63 19.79 38.50
CA SER A 298 11.79 20.93 38.13
C SER A 298 10.36 20.80 38.65
N ASP A 299 9.70 21.94 38.84
CA ASP A 299 8.24 22.03 39.05
C ASP A 299 7.49 22.10 37.70
N ASN A 300 8.12 21.67 36.61
CA ASN A 300 7.51 21.68 35.29
C ASN A 300 6.33 20.70 35.27
N SER A 301 5.30 21.03 34.49
CA SER A 301 4.14 20.16 34.31
C SER A 301 3.84 19.97 32.83
N PHE A 302 3.25 18.83 32.50
CA PHE A 302 2.85 18.54 31.13
C PHE A 302 1.52 19.21 30.79
N GLU A 303 1.52 19.90 29.65
CA GLU A 303 0.28 20.37 29.03
C GLU A 303 -0.47 19.20 28.36
N PRO A 304 -1.82 19.19 28.38
CA PRO A 304 -2.62 18.21 27.65
C PRO A 304 -2.30 18.20 26.15
N LEU A 305 -2.17 17.01 25.58
CA LEU A 305 -1.85 16.78 24.18
C LEU A 305 -3.04 16.12 23.46
N ALA A 306 -3.51 16.71 22.38
CA ALA A 306 -4.42 16.05 21.45
C ALA A 306 -3.64 15.42 20.30
N ILE A 307 -3.90 14.15 20.02
CA ILE A 307 -3.19 13.37 18.99
C ILE A 307 -4.20 12.94 17.93
N ASP A 308 -3.99 13.39 16.70
CA ASP A 308 -4.65 12.86 15.52
C ASP A 308 -3.89 11.62 15.02
N ALA A 309 -4.55 10.46 15.10
CA ALA A 309 -3.96 9.18 14.76
C ALA A 309 -4.29 8.69 13.34
N ALA A 310 -4.75 9.59 12.46
CA ALA A 310 -4.97 9.38 11.03
C ALA A 310 -5.90 8.21 10.64
N ASN A 311 -6.72 7.74 11.59
CA ASN A 311 -7.47 6.48 11.49
C ASN A 311 -6.58 5.25 11.19
N GLY A 312 -5.31 5.33 11.56
CA GLY A 312 -4.27 4.34 11.29
C GLY A 312 -3.98 3.41 12.45
N VAL A 313 -3.06 2.45 12.22
CA VAL A 313 -2.67 1.43 13.22
C VAL A 313 -2.04 2.07 14.46
N GLY A 314 -1.41 3.25 14.32
CA GLY A 314 -0.82 4.02 15.40
C GLY A 314 -1.79 4.39 16.52
N ALA A 315 -3.09 4.54 16.23
CA ALA A 315 -4.11 4.85 17.24
C ALA A 315 -4.18 3.80 18.36
N MET A 316 -4.24 2.52 17.98
CA MET A 316 -4.28 1.40 18.91
C MET A 316 -2.99 1.29 19.73
N LYS A 317 -1.84 1.64 19.11
CA LYS A 317 -0.52 1.59 19.75
C LYS A 317 -0.35 2.73 20.76
N LEU A 318 -0.71 3.95 20.40
CA LEU A 318 -0.75 5.11 21.30
C LEU A 318 -1.70 4.90 22.47
N ALA A 319 -2.81 4.17 22.30
CA ALA A 319 -3.69 3.85 23.41
C ALA A 319 -3.00 3.03 24.53
N LYS A 320 -1.99 2.23 24.19
CA LYS A 320 -1.16 1.51 25.18
C LYS A 320 -0.22 2.47 25.90
N VAL A 321 0.48 3.33 25.15
CA VAL A 321 1.37 4.37 25.69
C VAL A 321 0.61 5.32 26.63
N ARG A 322 -0.58 5.79 26.22
CA ARG A 322 -1.48 6.63 27.01
C ARG A 322 -1.83 6.00 28.36
N ARG A 323 -2.13 4.70 28.40
CA ARG A 323 -2.43 4.00 29.66
C ARG A 323 -1.20 3.94 30.57
N THR A 324 -0.05 3.60 30.01
CA THR A 324 1.21 3.48 30.78
C THR A 324 1.68 4.82 31.35
N LEU A 325 1.44 5.93 30.64
CA LEU A 325 1.93 7.26 31.01
C LEU A 325 0.85 8.22 31.55
N ALA A 326 -0.34 7.70 31.89
CA ALA A 326 -1.49 8.52 32.32
C ALA A 326 -1.22 9.42 33.54
N ASN A 327 -0.28 9.02 34.41
CA ASN A 327 0.13 9.80 35.59
C ASN A 327 1.14 10.91 35.28
N PHE A 328 1.67 10.96 34.06
CA PHE A 328 2.68 11.94 33.63
C PHE A 328 2.06 12.97 32.70
N ILE A 329 1.47 12.51 31.59
CA ILE A 329 0.94 13.38 30.53
C ILE A 329 -0.45 12.91 30.11
N ARG A 330 -1.37 13.87 30.00
CA ARG A 330 -2.70 13.63 29.45
C ARG A 330 -2.62 13.63 27.92
N MET A 331 -2.83 12.46 27.31
CA MET A 331 -2.94 12.28 25.87
C MET A 331 -4.38 11.92 25.49
N ASP A 332 -4.99 12.72 24.62
CA ASP A 332 -6.32 12.46 24.08
C ASP A 332 -6.21 12.13 22.60
N ILE A 333 -6.62 10.91 22.22
CA ILE A 333 -6.44 10.36 20.86
C ILE A 333 -7.73 10.55 20.07
N PHE A 334 -7.60 11.13 18.88
CA PHE A 334 -8.66 11.38 17.90
C PHE A 334 -8.31 10.69 16.58
N ASN A 335 -9.31 10.56 15.69
CA ASN A 335 -9.17 9.83 14.42
C ASN A 335 -8.50 8.47 14.67
N ASP A 336 -9.15 7.66 15.51
CA ASP A 336 -8.59 6.44 16.08
C ASP A 336 -8.92 5.17 15.28
N GLY A 337 -9.54 5.34 14.10
CA GLY A 337 -9.97 4.24 13.24
C GLY A 337 -11.35 3.69 13.59
N THR A 338 -12.03 4.21 14.63
CA THR A 338 -13.42 3.81 14.93
C THR A 338 -14.43 4.41 13.96
N LYS A 339 -14.12 5.59 13.41
CA LYS A 339 -14.94 6.33 12.45
C LYS A 339 -14.02 7.07 11.48
N GLY A 340 -14.35 7.06 10.20
CA GLY A 340 -13.57 7.75 9.16
C GLY A 340 -12.64 6.82 8.40
N LEU A 341 -12.08 7.33 7.31
CA LEU A 341 -11.16 6.59 6.43
C LEU A 341 -9.70 6.91 6.80
N LEU A 342 -8.81 5.95 6.52
CA LEU A 342 -7.37 6.09 6.72
C LEU A 342 -6.84 7.32 5.96
N ASN A 343 -6.15 8.22 6.65
CA ASN A 343 -5.57 9.47 6.12
C ASN A 343 -6.56 10.42 5.40
N ASP A 344 -7.88 10.23 5.55
CA ASP A 344 -8.87 11.11 4.91
C ASP A 344 -9.07 12.38 5.73
N LYS A 345 -8.54 13.49 5.23
CA LYS A 345 -8.57 14.82 5.87
C LYS A 345 -7.96 14.86 7.27
N CYS A 346 -7.06 13.92 7.56
CA CYS A 346 -6.33 13.79 8.80
C CYS A 346 -4.93 13.21 8.55
N GLY A 347 -4.11 13.18 9.59
CA GLY A 347 -2.75 12.65 9.58
C GLY A 347 -1.67 13.66 9.22
N ALA A 348 -0.41 13.28 9.49
CA ALA A 348 0.77 14.13 9.35
C ALA A 348 0.90 14.77 7.96
N ASP A 349 0.72 13.97 6.90
CA ASP A 349 0.80 14.45 5.50
C ASP A 349 -0.27 15.50 5.20
N TYR A 350 -1.52 15.29 5.64
CA TYR A 350 -2.60 16.27 5.44
C TYR A 350 -2.27 17.59 6.13
N VAL A 351 -1.85 17.53 7.39
CA VAL A 351 -1.51 18.72 8.16
C VAL A 351 -0.33 19.47 7.54
N LYS A 352 0.73 18.76 7.12
CA LYS A 352 1.90 19.37 6.49
C LYS A 352 1.57 20.01 5.14
N ILE A 353 0.84 19.32 4.27
CA ILE A 353 0.56 19.78 2.91
C ILE A 353 -0.41 20.96 2.92
N TYR A 354 -1.48 20.87 3.72
CA TYR A 354 -2.53 21.89 3.72
C TYR A 354 -2.34 22.97 4.80
N GLN A 355 -1.36 22.80 5.69
CA GLN A 355 -1.04 23.70 6.80
C GLN A 355 -2.29 24.12 7.59
N LYS A 356 -3.10 23.13 7.94
CA LYS A 356 -4.35 23.32 8.70
C LYS A 356 -4.66 22.11 9.57
N ALA A 357 -5.56 22.30 10.52
CA ALA A 357 -6.00 21.27 11.45
C ALA A 357 -6.67 20.08 10.72
N PRO A 358 -6.49 18.85 11.22
CA PRO A 358 -7.23 17.68 10.74
C PRO A 358 -8.71 17.75 11.13
N ASP A 359 -9.57 17.11 10.34
CA ASP A 359 -10.99 16.99 10.65
C ASP A 359 -11.18 16.18 11.96
N GLY A 360 -12.19 16.55 12.77
CA GLY A 360 -12.51 15.84 14.02
C GLY A 360 -11.68 16.23 15.25
N LEU A 361 -10.60 17.01 15.09
CA LEU A 361 -9.75 17.44 16.20
C LEU A 361 -10.25 18.78 16.81
N PRO A 362 -10.58 18.83 18.11
CA PRO A 362 -11.05 20.05 18.78
C PRO A 362 -9.88 20.99 19.15
N LEU A 363 -9.19 21.52 18.15
CA LEU A 363 -7.93 22.26 18.28
C LEU A 363 -7.97 23.41 19.31
N LYS A 364 -9.10 24.13 19.44
CA LYS A 364 -9.25 25.24 20.42
C LYS A 364 -9.21 24.81 21.89
N ASN A 365 -9.43 23.52 22.16
CA ASN A 365 -9.49 22.99 23.52
C ASN A 365 -8.13 22.52 24.04
N TYR A 366 -7.09 22.56 23.20
CA TYR A 366 -5.77 22.03 23.52
C TYR A 366 -4.68 23.07 23.24
N PRO A 367 -3.70 23.22 24.15
CA PRO A 367 -2.54 24.08 23.92
C PRO A 367 -1.57 23.47 22.89
N LYS A 368 -1.66 22.15 22.69
CA LYS A 368 -0.69 21.35 21.94
C LYS A 368 -1.38 20.22 21.20
N CYS A 369 -1.08 20.11 19.91
CA CYS A 369 -1.59 19.05 19.08
C CYS A 369 -0.48 18.43 18.23
N CYS A 370 -0.64 17.17 17.88
CA CYS A 370 0.19 16.52 16.89
C CYS A 370 -0.62 15.56 16.02
N SER A 371 -0.12 15.28 14.83
CA SER A 371 -0.63 14.25 13.93
C SER A 371 0.47 13.24 13.64
N ILE A 372 0.10 11.96 13.66
CA ILE A 372 0.90 10.88 13.07
C ILE A 372 0.30 10.49 11.73
N ASP A 373 1.02 9.76 10.87
CA ASP A 373 0.45 9.19 9.65
C ASP A 373 -0.07 7.75 9.86
N GLY A 374 -0.65 7.16 8.81
CA GLY A 374 -1.42 5.92 8.89
C GLY A 374 -0.68 4.72 9.46
N ASP A 375 0.63 4.60 9.18
CA ASP A 375 1.52 3.56 9.69
C ASP A 375 2.49 4.04 10.79
N ALA A 376 2.35 5.30 11.21
CA ALA A 376 3.03 5.94 12.33
C ALA A 376 4.56 6.05 12.20
N ASP A 377 5.05 6.38 11.01
CA ASP A 377 6.48 6.68 10.75
C ASP A 377 6.78 8.19 10.62
N ARG A 378 5.74 9.03 10.58
CA ARG A 378 5.84 10.50 10.59
C ARG A 378 5.12 11.13 11.76
N LEU A 379 5.70 12.23 12.24
CA LEU A 379 5.12 13.07 13.28
C LEU A 379 5.17 14.55 12.89
N ILE A 380 4.07 15.26 13.13
CA ILE A 380 3.98 16.72 12.96
C ILE A 380 3.31 17.32 14.18
N TYR A 381 3.85 18.41 14.72
CA TYR A 381 3.22 19.20 15.78
C TYR A 381 2.56 20.46 15.23
N PHE A 382 1.54 20.94 15.93
CA PHE A 382 0.88 22.21 15.60
C PHE A 382 0.05 22.73 16.76
N PHE A 383 -0.31 24.01 16.68
CA PHE A 383 -1.19 24.67 17.66
C PHE A 383 -1.85 25.93 17.07
N LEU A 384 -2.78 26.51 17.81
CA LEU A 384 -3.27 27.87 17.55
C LEU A 384 -2.50 28.84 18.42
N ASP A 385 -1.92 29.86 17.81
CA ASP A 385 -1.33 30.95 18.58
C ASP A 385 -2.40 31.84 19.26
N LYS A 386 -1.93 32.86 19.99
CA LYS A 386 -2.80 33.82 20.70
C LYS A 386 -3.78 34.57 19.78
N ASN A 387 -3.50 34.62 18.47
CA ASN A 387 -4.34 35.25 17.46
C ASN A 387 -5.25 34.23 16.73
N ASN A 388 -5.35 32.99 17.23
CA ASN A 388 -6.03 31.87 16.59
C ASN A 388 -5.48 31.52 15.19
N GLN A 389 -4.20 31.79 14.93
CA GLN A 389 -3.54 31.37 13.69
C GLN A 389 -2.92 29.99 13.87
N PHE A 390 -3.11 29.13 12.87
CA PHE A 390 -2.49 27.82 12.83
C PHE A 390 -0.97 27.95 12.69
N ARG A 391 -0.23 27.30 13.59
CA ARG A 391 1.23 27.26 13.58
C ARG A 391 1.69 25.82 13.44
N LEU A 392 2.54 25.57 12.44
CA LEU A 392 3.11 24.26 12.14
C LEU A 392 4.49 24.10 12.79
N LEU A 393 4.76 22.90 13.29
CA LEU A 393 6.06 22.46 13.78
C LEU A 393 6.41 21.14 13.10
N ASP A 394 7.21 21.21 12.04
CA ASP A 394 7.48 20.08 11.14
C ASP A 394 8.86 19.43 11.37
N GLY A 395 9.27 18.55 10.45
CA GLY A 395 10.57 17.84 10.48
C GLY A 395 11.78 18.69 10.87
N ASP A 396 11.90 19.88 10.29
CA ASP A 396 13.05 20.75 10.54
C ASP A 396 13.04 21.29 11.98
N ARG A 397 11.84 21.48 12.54
CA ARG A 397 11.66 21.91 13.93
C ARG A 397 12.08 20.82 14.90
N PHE A 398 11.84 19.55 14.59
CA PHE A 398 12.37 18.43 15.38
C PHE A 398 13.89 18.38 15.31
N SER A 399 14.46 18.53 14.11
CA SER A 399 15.92 18.57 13.93
C SER A 399 16.58 19.63 14.82
N VAL A 400 16.04 20.85 14.81
CA VAL A 400 16.54 21.96 15.64
C VAL A 400 16.35 21.68 17.13
N LEU A 401 15.18 21.17 17.55
CA LEU A 401 14.90 20.85 18.96
C LEU A 401 15.85 19.78 19.50
N PHE A 402 16.03 18.70 18.75
CA PHE A 402 16.83 17.55 19.15
C PHE A 402 18.31 17.91 19.15
N ALA A 403 18.77 18.64 18.14
CA ALA A 403 20.14 19.16 18.09
C ALA A 403 20.42 20.13 19.25
N SER A 404 19.43 20.96 19.63
CA SER A 404 19.58 21.90 20.75
C SER A 404 19.71 21.17 22.08
N PHE A 405 18.85 20.18 22.33
CA PHE A 405 18.92 19.33 23.51
C PHE A 405 20.26 18.58 23.60
N LEU A 406 20.65 17.87 22.54
CA LEU A 406 21.87 17.06 22.53
C LEU A 406 23.13 17.91 22.66
N SER A 407 23.19 19.06 21.96
CA SER A 407 24.31 20.00 22.08
C SER A 407 24.44 20.55 23.51
N LEU A 408 23.32 20.96 24.13
CA LEU A 408 23.33 21.42 25.51
C LEU A 408 23.83 20.33 26.46
N LYS A 409 23.32 19.09 26.33
CA LYS A 409 23.73 17.99 27.21
C LYS A 409 25.17 17.56 27.01
N LEU A 410 25.68 17.59 25.79
CA LEU A 410 27.09 17.36 25.51
C LEU A 410 27.98 18.44 26.15
N GLN A 411 27.58 19.70 26.11
CA GLN A 411 28.29 20.79 26.77
C GLN A 411 28.27 20.63 28.30
N GLU A 412 27.12 20.34 28.89
CA GLU A 412 26.99 20.09 30.33
C GLU A 412 27.78 18.86 30.78
N ALA A 413 27.89 17.84 29.92
CA ALA A 413 28.70 16.65 30.15
C ALA A 413 30.19 16.85 29.82
N LYS A 414 30.63 18.02 29.31
CA LYS A 414 32.01 18.24 28.82
C LYS A 414 32.47 17.17 27.84
N LEU A 415 31.63 16.87 26.85
CA LEU A 415 31.89 15.94 25.75
C LEU A 415 31.75 16.59 24.37
N PHE A 416 31.27 17.84 24.29
CA PHE A 416 30.93 18.49 23.03
C PHE A 416 32.10 18.56 22.04
N ASP A 417 33.31 18.86 22.52
CA ASP A 417 34.49 18.99 21.66
C ASP A 417 35.02 17.64 21.14
N ASP A 418 34.64 16.53 21.79
CA ASP A 418 35.07 15.16 21.46
C ASP A 418 34.04 14.38 20.64
N VAL A 419 32.93 15.02 20.25
CA VAL A 419 31.77 14.38 19.61
C VAL A 419 31.38 15.16 18.36
N LYS A 420 31.35 14.48 17.23
CA LYS A 420 30.93 15.06 15.96
C LYS A 420 29.41 14.99 15.80
N ILE A 421 28.69 16.02 16.21
CA ILE A 421 27.25 16.18 15.95
C ILE A 421 27.01 16.76 14.56
N GLY A 422 25.95 16.31 13.87
CA GLY A 422 25.52 16.89 12.59
C GLY A 422 24.04 16.70 12.31
N VAL A 423 23.50 17.60 11.50
CA VAL A 423 22.11 17.53 11.01
C VAL A 423 22.10 17.23 9.51
N VAL A 424 21.23 16.32 9.08
CA VAL A 424 21.03 15.98 7.68
C VAL A 424 19.62 16.38 7.25
N GLN A 425 19.54 17.23 6.22
CA GLN A 425 18.30 17.76 5.67
C GLN A 425 18.19 17.39 4.18
N THR A 426 16.98 17.59 3.63
CA THR A 426 16.77 17.57 2.17
C THR A 426 16.60 18.99 1.66
N ALA A 427 16.47 19.15 0.34
CA ALA A 427 16.19 20.44 -0.28
C ALA A 427 14.85 21.06 0.20
N TYR A 428 13.92 20.26 0.73
CA TYR A 428 12.63 20.75 1.24
C TYR A 428 12.72 21.47 2.59
N ALA A 429 13.87 21.36 3.27
CA ALA A 429 14.06 22.07 4.51
C ALA A 429 13.96 23.58 4.30
N ASN A 430 13.31 24.29 5.22
CA ASN A 430 13.24 25.75 5.13
C ASN A 430 14.62 26.37 5.32
N GLY A 431 14.99 27.36 4.48
CA GLY A 431 16.31 28.01 4.53
C GLY A 431 16.66 28.56 5.91
N SER A 432 15.67 29.12 6.63
CA SER A 432 15.87 29.61 8.00
C SER A 432 16.27 28.53 8.99
N SER A 433 15.82 27.29 8.81
CA SER A 433 16.20 26.17 9.68
C SER A 433 17.68 25.84 9.51
N THR A 434 18.14 25.73 8.25
CA THR A 434 19.53 25.50 7.90
C THR A 434 20.42 26.63 8.43
N ASP A 435 20.01 27.88 8.21
CA ASP A 435 20.74 29.05 8.69
C ASP A 435 20.83 29.09 10.21
N TYR A 436 19.77 28.74 10.93
CA TYR A 436 19.78 28.67 12.38
C TYR A 436 20.77 27.62 12.89
N ILE A 437 20.76 26.41 12.33
CA ILE A 437 21.64 25.31 12.74
C ILE A 437 23.11 25.68 12.49
N ILE A 438 23.43 26.21 11.31
CA ILE A 438 24.81 26.57 10.94
C ILE A 438 25.28 27.79 11.74
N ASN A 439 24.50 28.87 11.73
CA ASN A 439 24.99 30.17 12.18
C ASN A 439 24.77 30.41 13.67
N ILE A 440 23.73 29.85 14.28
CA ILE A 440 23.43 30.02 15.71
C ILE A 440 23.92 28.82 16.51
N MET A 441 23.53 27.61 16.14
CA MET A 441 23.90 26.40 16.89
C MET A 441 25.34 25.94 16.64
N LYS A 442 25.96 26.41 15.54
CA LYS A 442 27.30 26.02 15.10
C LYS A 442 27.44 24.51 14.86
N VAL A 443 26.36 23.89 14.37
CA VAL A 443 26.33 22.46 14.02
C VAL A 443 26.40 22.32 12.49
N PRO A 444 27.22 21.39 11.95
CA PRO A 444 27.29 21.17 10.51
C PRO A 444 25.97 20.61 9.97
N VAL A 445 25.57 21.10 8.79
CA VAL A 445 24.39 20.62 8.06
C VAL A 445 24.83 19.99 6.73
N ALA A 446 24.31 18.81 6.42
CA ALA A 446 24.43 18.19 5.10
C ALA A 446 23.07 18.16 4.40
N CYS A 447 23.06 18.48 3.10
CA CYS A 447 21.88 18.34 2.25
C CYS A 447 22.04 17.09 1.37
N VAL A 448 21.01 16.25 1.31
CA VAL A 448 20.98 15.01 0.52
C VAL A 448 19.70 14.91 -0.31
N PRO A 449 19.63 14.02 -1.33
CA PRO A 449 18.39 13.73 -2.02
C PRO A 449 17.26 13.30 -1.09
N THR A 450 16.02 13.54 -1.51
CA THR A 450 14.80 13.11 -0.82
C THR A 450 14.79 11.59 -0.60
N GLY A 451 14.30 11.14 0.55
CA GLY A 451 14.16 9.74 0.90
C GLY A 451 15.12 9.31 2.01
N VAL A 452 14.54 8.68 3.03
CA VAL A 452 15.18 8.30 4.30
C VAL A 452 16.47 7.50 4.15
N LYS A 453 16.60 6.70 3.08
CA LYS A 453 17.84 5.99 2.73
C LYS A 453 19.04 6.92 2.60
N HIS A 454 18.87 8.07 1.93
CA HIS A 454 19.95 9.03 1.72
C HIS A 454 20.27 9.79 3.01
N LEU A 455 19.24 10.20 3.75
CA LEU A 455 19.39 10.87 5.03
C LEU A 455 20.13 9.98 6.05
N HIS A 456 19.65 8.75 6.21
CA HIS A 456 20.23 7.77 7.13
C HIS A 456 21.70 7.48 6.80
N HIS A 457 22.03 7.20 5.53
CA HIS A 457 23.41 6.94 5.13
C HIS A 457 24.33 8.12 5.44
N LYS A 458 23.87 9.37 5.24
CA LYS A 458 24.68 10.55 5.54
C LYS A 458 24.77 10.84 7.04
N ALA A 459 23.74 10.49 7.82
CA ALA A 459 23.73 10.64 9.26
C ALA A 459 24.78 9.76 9.96
N LEU A 460 25.15 8.61 9.37
CA LEU A 460 26.23 7.74 9.85
C LEU A 460 27.64 8.37 9.80
N ASP A 461 27.83 9.48 9.07
CA ASP A 461 29.11 10.20 9.03
C ASP A 461 29.41 10.96 10.34
N TYR A 462 28.49 10.95 11.31
CA TYR A 462 28.52 11.71 12.55
C TYR A 462 28.44 10.77 13.77
N ASP A 463 28.98 11.21 14.90
CA ASP A 463 28.77 10.51 16.18
C ASP A 463 27.34 10.66 16.68
N ILE A 464 26.73 11.82 16.40
CA ILE A 464 25.30 12.07 16.53
C ILE A 464 24.80 12.57 15.18
N GLY A 465 24.11 11.70 14.43
CA GLY A 465 23.49 12.04 13.16
C GLY A 465 22.00 12.27 13.33
N ILE A 466 21.56 13.52 13.27
CA ILE A 466 20.14 13.89 13.38
C ILE A 466 19.59 14.08 11.97
N TYR A 467 18.51 13.40 11.61
CA TYR A 467 17.90 13.61 10.31
C TYR A 467 16.39 13.59 10.38
N PHE A 468 15.76 14.62 9.81
CA PHE A 468 14.32 14.65 9.58
C PHE A 468 14.05 15.26 8.20
N GLU A 469 13.12 14.68 7.47
CA GLU A 469 12.47 15.34 6.35
C GLU A 469 11.35 16.25 6.86
N ALA A 470 11.10 17.37 6.17
CA ALA A 470 10.07 18.35 6.56
C ALA A 470 8.64 17.76 6.63
N ASN A 471 8.40 16.53 6.13
CA ASN A 471 7.14 15.80 6.29
C ASN A 471 6.97 15.13 7.67
N GLY A 472 8.00 15.17 8.52
CA GLY A 472 7.98 14.59 9.86
C GLY A 472 8.61 13.20 9.97
N HIS A 473 9.15 12.62 8.88
CA HIS A 473 9.88 11.35 8.94
C HIS A 473 11.33 11.61 9.34
N GLY A 474 11.79 11.04 10.44
CA GLY A 474 13.19 11.17 10.84
C GLY A 474 13.51 10.51 12.16
N THR A 475 14.78 10.50 12.53
CA THR A 475 15.26 9.99 13.82
C THR A 475 16.68 10.50 14.10
N VAL A 476 17.32 10.00 15.15
CA VAL A 476 18.70 10.27 15.54
C VAL A 476 19.49 8.97 15.61
N LEU A 477 20.69 8.96 15.02
CA LEU A 477 21.65 7.86 15.07
C LEU A 477 22.82 8.21 15.99
N PHE A 478 23.38 7.20 16.66
CA PHE A 478 24.51 7.37 17.57
C PHE A 478 25.62 6.36 17.29
N SER A 479 26.87 6.82 17.18
CA SER A 479 28.02 5.94 17.02
C SER A 479 28.30 5.12 18.28
N ASP A 480 28.90 3.94 18.12
CA ASP A 480 29.30 3.09 19.24
C ASP A 480 30.36 3.75 20.13
N ASP A 481 31.23 4.57 19.52
CA ASP A 481 32.22 5.38 20.25
C ASP A 481 31.52 6.38 21.18
N LEU A 482 30.51 7.10 20.69
CA LEU A 482 29.72 7.99 21.53
C LEU A 482 28.99 7.23 22.65
N LYS A 483 28.31 6.13 22.33
CA LYS A 483 27.60 5.29 23.32
C LYS A 483 28.56 4.89 24.46
N SER A 484 29.79 4.52 24.10
CA SER A 484 30.85 4.18 25.05
C SER A 484 31.32 5.38 25.87
N LYS A 485 31.61 6.52 25.23
CA LYS A 485 32.02 7.78 25.89
C LYS A 485 30.99 8.24 26.92
N VAL A 486 29.71 8.27 26.53
CA VAL A 486 28.60 8.69 27.39
C VAL A 486 28.43 7.73 28.56
N LYS A 487 28.54 6.41 28.34
CA LYS A 487 28.49 5.42 29.42
C LYS A 487 29.60 5.67 30.45
N VAL A 488 30.86 5.79 29.99
CA VAL A 488 32.01 6.07 30.87
C VAL A 488 31.80 7.39 31.62
N ALA A 489 31.41 8.46 30.93
CA ALA A 489 31.18 9.76 31.54
C ALA A 489 30.05 9.74 32.59
N SER A 490 29.04 8.89 32.39
CA SER A 490 27.91 8.75 33.32
C SER A 490 28.28 8.03 34.64
N GLU A 491 29.32 7.19 34.61
CA GLU A 491 29.76 6.33 35.71
C GLU A 491 31.05 6.83 36.39
N ASP A 492 31.76 7.79 35.79
CA ASP A 492 33.01 8.33 36.32
C ASP A 492 32.81 9.17 37.59
N ALA A 493 33.26 8.61 38.72
CA ALA A 493 33.22 9.26 40.03
C ALA A 493 34.03 10.56 40.11
N LYS A 494 35.01 10.78 39.21
CA LYS A 494 35.82 12.00 39.17
C LYS A 494 35.08 13.19 38.57
N ARG A 495 34.06 12.95 37.75
CA ARG A 495 33.19 14.00 37.17
C ARG A 495 32.27 14.59 38.23
N THR A 496 31.74 15.78 37.97
CA THR A 496 30.74 16.39 38.86
C THR A 496 29.40 15.66 38.76
N VAL A 497 28.53 15.83 39.76
CA VAL A 497 27.16 15.28 39.72
C VAL A 497 26.40 15.80 38.49
N LYS A 498 26.57 17.07 38.15
CA LYS A 498 25.92 17.69 36.98
C LYS A 498 26.40 17.07 35.67
N GLU A 499 27.71 16.87 35.52
CA GLU A 499 28.30 16.25 34.32
C GLU A 499 27.82 14.81 34.13
N ARG A 500 27.82 14.02 35.21
CA ARG A 500 27.29 12.64 35.19
C ARG A 500 25.80 12.61 34.87
N LEU A 501 25.02 13.56 35.40
CA LEU A 501 23.59 13.66 35.13
C LEU A 501 23.33 13.96 33.65
N ALA A 502 24.05 14.92 33.07
CA ALA A 502 23.94 15.24 31.65
C ALA A 502 24.30 14.05 30.76
N ALA A 503 25.38 13.32 31.08
CA ALA A 503 25.72 12.08 30.39
C ALA A 503 24.62 11.00 30.52
N ASN A 504 24.03 10.83 31.71
CA ASN A 504 22.90 9.92 31.91
C ASN A 504 21.64 10.34 31.13
N GLN A 505 21.40 11.64 30.98
CA GLN A 505 20.29 12.15 30.16
C GLN A 505 20.52 11.82 28.68
N ILE A 506 21.74 11.97 28.14
CA ILE A 506 22.06 11.54 26.76
C ILE A 506 21.85 10.02 26.62
N ARG A 507 22.41 9.22 27.55
CA ARG A 507 22.27 7.76 27.55
C ARG A 507 20.80 7.31 27.58
N THR A 508 19.96 8.03 28.32
CA THR A 508 18.54 7.73 28.40
C THR A 508 17.81 8.15 27.12
N PHE A 509 18.19 9.27 26.50
CA PHE A 509 17.66 9.70 25.21
C PHE A 509 17.94 8.69 24.09
N ILE A 510 19.16 8.10 24.05
CA ILE A 510 19.51 7.03 23.11
C ILE A 510 18.54 5.84 23.23
N ASN A 511 18.09 5.51 24.45
CA ASN A 511 17.11 4.44 24.67
C ASN A 511 15.66 4.85 24.36
N LEU A 512 15.38 6.15 24.27
CA LEU A 512 14.04 6.68 23.99
C LEU A 512 13.76 6.80 22.49
N ILE A 513 14.79 7.02 21.69
CA ILE A 513 14.65 7.18 20.24
C ILE A 513 14.82 5.84 19.51
N ASN A 514 14.26 5.73 18.30
CA ASN A 514 14.40 4.53 17.47
C ASN A 514 15.47 4.76 16.39
N GLU A 515 16.66 4.19 16.58
CA GLU A 515 17.77 4.32 15.62
C GLU A 515 17.53 3.55 14.29
N THR A 516 16.50 2.71 14.20
CA THR A 516 16.28 1.80 13.05
C THR A 516 15.61 2.51 11.87
N ILE A 517 14.59 3.32 12.15
CA ILE A 517 13.78 4.07 11.19
C ILE A 517 13.06 5.20 11.93
N GLY A 518 12.52 6.19 11.22
CA GLY A 518 11.68 7.20 11.85
C GLY A 518 10.46 6.59 12.53
N ASP A 519 10.16 7.06 13.75
CA ASP A 519 9.20 6.42 14.64
C ASP A 519 8.37 7.47 15.36
N ALA A 520 7.15 7.69 14.87
CA ALA A 520 6.33 8.79 15.35
C ALA A 520 5.98 8.67 16.84
N ILE A 521 5.95 7.46 17.40
CA ILE A 521 5.68 7.24 18.83
C ILE A 521 6.93 7.57 19.65
N ALA A 522 8.11 7.10 19.22
CA ALA A 522 9.37 7.43 19.87
C ALA A 522 9.65 8.94 19.79
N ASP A 523 9.46 9.55 18.62
CA ASP A 523 9.64 10.99 18.38
C ASP A 523 8.69 11.84 19.21
N LEU A 524 7.43 11.39 19.39
CA LEU A 524 6.47 12.08 20.26
C LEU A 524 6.97 12.08 21.70
N LEU A 525 7.35 10.92 22.22
CA LEU A 525 7.85 10.83 23.60
C LEU A 525 9.17 11.59 23.78
N ALA A 526 10.08 11.52 22.82
CA ALA A 526 11.32 12.29 22.80
C ALA A 526 11.07 13.79 22.80
N THR A 527 10.15 14.26 21.95
CA THR A 527 9.75 15.68 21.88
C THR A 527 9.15 16.15 23.19
N GLU A 528 8.18 15.42 23.74
CA GLU A 528 7.57 15.76 25.03
C GLU A 528 8.59 15.78 26.18
N ALA A 529 9.52 14.84 26.20
CA ALA A 529 10.59 14.82 27.19
C ALA A 529 11.54 16.02 27.04
N ILE A 530 11.95 16.36 25.81
CA ILE A 530 12.83 17.51 25.56
C ILE A 530 12.13 18.82 25.95
N LEU A 531 10.87 19.02 25.56
CA LEU A 531 10.09 20.20 25.92
C LEU A 531 10.00 20.34 27.45
N PHE A 532 9.76 19.24 28.16
CA PHE A 532 9.78 19.23 29.63
C PHE A 532 11.16 19.59 30.20
N VAL A 533 12.23 18.97 29.70
CA VAL A 533 13.60 19.17 30.21
C VAL A 533 14.08 20.60 29.97
N LEU A 534 13.75 21.18 28.83
CA LEU A 534 14.15 22.54 28.44
C LEU A 534 13.16 23.62 28.90
N ASN A 535 12.05 23.24 29.53
CA ASN A 535 10.96 24.13 29.93
C ASN A 535 10.44 25.01 28.76
N LEU A 536 10.22 24.35 27.62
CA LEU A 536 9.71 24.96 26.40
C LEU A 536 8.24 24.56 26.18
N ASN A 537 7.41 25.54 25.85
CA ASN A 537 6.11 25.29 25.24
C ASN A 537 6.23 25.40 23.71
N LEU A 538 5.17 25.08 22.98
CA LEU A 538 5.20 25.14 21.51
C LEU A 538 5.48 26.53 20.95
N GLU A 539 5.03 27.60 21.62
CA GLU A 539 5.29 28.98 21.19
C GLU A 539 6.78 29.32 21.29
N LYS A 540 7.45 28.94 22.39
CA LYS A 540 8.91 29.11 22.53
C LYS A 540 9.68 28.24 21.54
N TRP A 541 9.25 27.01 21.31
CA TRP A 541 9.87 26.12 20.31
C TRP A 541 9.75 26.70 18.89
N LEU A 542 8.56 27.19 18.53
CA LEU A 542 8.33 27.89 17.25
C LEU A 542 9.27 29.10 17.10
N HIS A 543 9.54 29.83 18.18
CA HIS A 543 10.38 31.04 18.13
C HIS A 543 11.89 30.79 18.28
N LEU A 544 12.36 29.54 18.26
CA LEU A 544 13.81 29.28 18.10
C LEU A 544 14.34 29.93 16.81
N TYR A 545 13.56 29.88 15.73
CA TYR A 545 13.81 30.58 14.47
C TYR A 545 12.50 30.86 13.73
N ASN A 546 12.49 31.78 12.77
CA ASN A 546 11.30 32.07 11.96
C ASN A 546 11.50 31.52 10.55
N ASP A 547 10.58 30.68 10.09
CA ASP A 547 10.61 30.16 8.72
C ASP A 547 10.48 31.30 7.70
N LEU A 548 11.19 31.18 6.58
CA LEU A 548 10.85 31.95 5.40
C LEU A 548 9.47 31.50 4.89
N PRO A 549 8.60 32.43 4.48
CA PRO A 549 7.41 32.07 3.72
C PRO A 549 7.74 31.17 2.53
N GLN A 550 6.96 30.09 2.37
CA GLN A 550 7.24 29.03 1.40
C GLN A 550 5.97 28.55 0.70
N ARG A 551 6.13 27.98 -0.49
CA ARG A 551 5.07 27.35 -1.29
C ARG A 551 5.60 26.08 -1.95
N GLN A 552 4.80 25.02 -1.88
CA GLN A 552 5.03 23.79 -2.62
C GLN A 552 3.85 23.50 -3.55
N LEU A 553 4.13 23.24 -4.83
CA LEU A 553 3.14 22.91 -5.85
C LEU A 553 3.33 21.48 -6.36
N LYS A 554 2.22 20.83 -6.67
CA LYS A 554 2.16 19.57 -7.42
C LYS A 554 1.81 19.91 -8.88
N VAL A 555 2.75 19.70 -9.78
CA VAL A 555 2.61 20.04 -11.20
C VAL A 555 2.45 18.76 -12.02
N ALA A 556 1.29 18.59 -12.64
CA ALA A 556 1.05 17.50 -13.58
C ALA A 556 1.81 17.78 -14.89
N VAL A 557 2.51 16.77 -15.39
CA VAL A 557 3.31 16.82 -16.62
C VAL A 557 3.06 15.56 -17.44
N LYS A 558 3.28 15.61 -18.76
CA LYS A 558 3.11 14.43 -19.63
C LYS A 558 4.11 13.31 -19.33
N ASP A 559 5.35 13.68 -19.04
CA ASP A 559 6.41 12.73 -18.69
C ASP A 559 7.36 13.37 -17.67
N ARG A 560 7.27 12.92 -16.41
CA ARG A 560 8.13 13.41 -15.33
C ARG A 560 9.59 13.00 -15.49
N THR A 561 9.90 11.98 -16.29
CA THR A 561 11.27 11.47 -16.48
C THR A 561 12.15 12.39 -17.31
N LEU A 562 11.56 13.36 -17.99
CA LEU A 562 12.26 14.44 -18.69
C LEU A 562 13.02 15.36 -17.73
N ILE A 563 12.57 15.46 -16.48
CA ILE A 563 13.28 16.22 -15.45
C ILE A 563 14.28 15.31 -14.75
N GLN A 564 15.56 15.61 -14.97
CA GLN A 564 16.68 14.96 -14.29
C GLN A 564 17.36 15.96 -13.39
N THR A 565 17.76 15.55 -12.19
CA THR A 565 18.30 16.43 -11.16
C THR A 565 19.70 16.02 -10.70
N THR A 566 20.39 16.95 -10.05
CA THR A 566 21.71 16.78 -9.43
C THR A 566 21.80 17.61 -8.15
N ASP A 567 22.94 17.53 -7.46
CA ASP A 567 23.25 18.34 -6.29
C ASP A 567 22.17 18.24 -5.19
N ALA A 568 21.97 17.02 -4.67
CA ALA A 568 20.91 16.72 -3.70
C ALA A 568 19.50 17.09 -4.21
N GLU A 569 19.27 16.93 -5.51
CA GLU A 569 18.03 17.29 -6.22
C GLU A 569 17.70 18.80 -6.21
N ARG A 570 18.66 19.66 -5.87
CA ARG A 570 18.48 21.12 -5.82
C ARG A 570 18.58 21.77 -7.20
N ARG A 571 19.18 21.08 -8.16
CA ARG A 571 19.39 21.58 -9.53
C ARG A 571 18.89 20.60 -10.57
N CYS A 572 18.34 21.10 -11.66
CA CYS A 572 17.96 20.33 -12.85
C CYS A 572 19.14 20.26 -13.83
N ILE A 573 19.39 19.06 -14.36
CA ILE A 573 20.27 18.84 -15.52
C ILE A 573 19.44 18.91 -16.81
N ALA A 574 18.23 18.36 -16.77
CA ALA A 574 17.33 18.28 -17.92
C ALA A 574 15.92 18.75 -17.53
N PRO A 575 15.17 19.36 -18.48
CA PRO A 575 15.65 19.86 -19.77
C PRO A 575 16.67 21.00 -19.59
N ALA A 576 17.67 21.10 -20.48
CA ALA A 576 18.82 21.99 -20.34
C ALA A 576 18.49 23.46 -19.94
N PRO A 577 17.48 24.14 -20.53
CA PRO A 577 17.17 25.53 -20.16
C PRO A 577 16.40 25.69 -18.84
N LEU A 578 15.95 24.60 -18.20
CA LEU A 578 15.08 24.68 -17.02
C LEU A 578 15.81 25.33 -15.84
N GLN A 579 17.03 24.88 -15.53
CA GLN A 579 17.74 25.39 -14.36
C GLN A 579 18.12 26.87 -14.51
N ASP A 580 18.58 27.29 -15.69
CA ASP A 580 18.94 28.69 -15.95
C ASP A 580 17.74 29.62 -15.77
N ARG A 581 16.54 29.18 -16.22
CA ARG A 581 15.29 29.93 -15.99
C ARG A 581 14.89 29.98 -14.51
N ILE A 582 15.08 28.89 -13.77
CA ILE A 582 14.84 28.87 -12.32
C ILE A 582 15.78 29.86 -11.63
N ASP A 583 17.08 29.80 -11.94
CA ASP A 583 18.11 30.69 -11.35
C ASP A 583 17.80 32.18 -11.66
N GLU A 584 17.37 32.49 -12.89
CA GLU A 584 16.96 33.85 -13.29
C GLU A 584 15.74 34.33 -12.48
N LEU A 585 14.70 33.49 -12.35
CA LEU A 585 13.49 33.83 -11.59
C LEU A 585 13.82 34.04 -10.11
N VAL A 586 14.58 33.12 -9.50
CA VAL A 586 14.98 33.20 -8.08
C VAL A 586 15.72 34.50 -7.78
N SER A 587 16.61 34.95 -8.68
CA SER A 587 17.39 36.18 -8.48
C SER A 587 16.56 37.46 -8.33
N LYS A 588 15.29 37.44 -8.75
CA LYS A 588 14.36 38.58 -8.69
C LYS A 588 13.72 38.73 -7.30
N TYR A 589 13.85 37.73 -6.42
CA TYR A 589 13.19 37.69 -5.11
C TYR A 589 14.21 37.70 -3.97
N PRO A 590 14.11 38.62 -2.99
CA PRO A 590 14.98 38.62 -1.81
C PRO A 590 14.80 37.35 -0.98
N SER A 591 15.92 36.74 -0.58
CA SER A 591 15.97 35.41 0.07
C SER A 591 15.26 34.32 -0.76
N GLY A 592 15.16 34.53 -2.08
CA GLY A 592 14.56 33.58 -2.99
C GLY A 592 15.39 32.29 -3.04
N ARG A 593 14.71 31.16 -2.90
CA ARG A 593 15.27 29.84 -3.23
C ARG A 593 14.15 28.98 -3.78
N ALA A 594 14.42 28.28 -4.87
CA ALA A 594 13.46 27.37 -5.47
C ALA A 594 14.17 26.20 -6.15
N PHE A 595 13.47 25.08 -6.27
CA PHE A 595 13.95 23.92 -7.02
C PHE A 595 12.78 23.09 -7.55
N VAL A 596 13.10 22.25 -8.53
CA VAL A 596 12.15 21.38 -9.22
C VAL A 596 12.67 19.96 -9.24
N ARG A 597 11.81 18.98 -8.93
CA ARG A 597 12.16 17.55 -9.02
C ARG A 597 10.97 16.68 -9.39
N PRO A 598 11.19 15.53 -10.05
CA PRO A 598 10.13 14.53 -10.22
C PRO A 598 9.75 13.92 -8.87
N SER A 599 8.45 13.69 -8.63
CA SER A 599 8.00 12.92 -7.47
C SER A 599 8.35 11.45 -7.66
N GLY A 600 8.85 10.76 -6.64
CA GLY A 600 9.14 9.32 -6.70
C GLY A 600 7.89 8.43 -6.54
N THR A 601 6.82 8.98 -5.98
CA THR A 601 5.62 8.24 -5.53
C THR A 601 4.35 8.60 -6.31
N GLU A 602 4.38 9.68 -7.09
CA GLU A 602 3.23 10.21 -7.82
C GLU A 602 3.72 10.61 -9.22
N ASP A 603 2.85 10.54 -10.24
CA ASP A 603 3.19 10.93 -11.60
C ASP A 603 3.08 12.46 -11.81
N ILE A 604 3.89 13.18 -11.05
CA ILE A 604 3.92 14.64 -10.98
C ILE A 604 5.35 15.14 -10.80
N VAL A 605 5.53 16.43 -11.04
CA VAL A 605 6.72 17.20 -10.66
C VAL A 605 6.39 18.06 -9.45
N ARG A 606 7.33 18.18 -8.52
CA ARG A 606 7.21 19.05 -7.35
C ARG A 606 8.02 20.31 -7.60
N VAL A 607 7.37 21.45 -7.36
CA VAL A 607 8.02 22.77 -7.34
C VAL A 607 8.00 23.26 -5.91
N TYR A 608 9.16 23.66 -5.40
CA TYR A 608 9.28 24.32 -4.11
C TYR A 608 9.86 25.71 -4.31
N ALA A 609 9.31 26.70 -3.60
CA ALA A 609 9.86 28.05 -3.53
C ALA A 609 9.72 28.63 -2.13
N GLU A 610 10.72 29.38 -1.68
CA GLU A 610 10.69 30.23 -0.49
C GLU A 610 11.20 31.62 -0.84
N ALA A 611 10.73 32.63 -0.10
CA ALA A 611 11.11 34.03 -0.28
C ALA A 611 10.86 34.81 1.02
N THR A 612 11.15 36.12 1.01
CA THR A 612 10.95 36.99 2.17
C THR A 612 9.48 37.12 2.58
N THR A 613 8.53 37.16 1.63
CA THR A 613 7.09 37.26 1.90
C THR A 613 6.29 36.13 1.24
N GLN A 614 5.10 35.83 1.78
CA GLN A 614 4.24 34.79 1.22
C GLN A 614 3.79 35.12 -0.22
N ILE A 615 3.53 36.39 -0.52
CA ILE A 615 3.14 36.85 -1.86
C ILE A 615 4.26 36.56 -2.86
N GLU A 616 5.52 36.80 -2.48
CA GLU A 616 6.68 36.53 -3.32
C GLU A 616 6.93 35.02 -3.50
N ALA A 617 6.83 34.23 -2.43
CA ALA A 617 6.99 32.78 -2.51
C ALA A 617 5.92 32.13 -3.42
N ASP A 618 4.67 32.59 -3.29
CA ASP A 618 3.55 32.14 -4.13
C ASP A 618 3.77 32.52 -5.60
N LYS A 619 4.23 33.75 -5.85
CA LYS A 619 4.51 34.23 -7.21
C LYS A 619 5.68 33.50 -7.86
N LEU A 620 6.79 33.32 -7.13
CA LEU A 620 7.95 32.57 -7.60
C LEU A 620 7.59 31.11 -7.94
N ALA A 621 6.81 30.45 -7.08
CA ALA A 621 6.35 29.09 -7.34
C ALA A 621 5.48 29.00 -8.61
N ALA A 622 4.57 29.95 -8.82
CA ALA A 622 3.70 30.00 -9.99
C ALA A 622 4.50 30.27 -11.29
N GLU A 623 5.46 31.19 -11.26
CA GLU A 623 6.33 31.48 -12.42
C GLU A 623 7.16 30.23 -12.81
N ILE A 624 7.69 29.50 -11.83
CA ILE A 624 8.44 28.26 -12.08
C ILE A 624 7.51 27.15 -12.59
N GLU A 625 6.29 27.02 -12.07
CA GLU A 625 5.29 26.07 -12.59
C GLU A 625 5.03 26.30 -14.09
N THR A 626 4.89 27.56 -14.52
CA THR A 626 4.73 27.90 -15.94
C THR A 626 5.92 27.41 -16.77
N VAL A 627 7.15 27.67 -16.32
CA VAL A 627 8.37 27.21 -17.00
C VAL A 627 8.44 25.69 -17.08
N VAL A 628 8.08 24.98 -16.02
CA VAL A 628 8.02 23.51 -16.02
C VAL A 628 7.03 23.03 -17.09
N LYS A 629 5.80 23.53 -17.08
CA LYS A 629 4.78 23.14 -18.06
C LYS A 629 5.20 23.44 -19.49
N GLU A 630 5.87 24.56 -19.75
CA GLU A 630 6.36 24.92 -21.09
C GLU A 630 7.42 23.94 -21.62
N LEU A 631 8.26 23.39 -20.74
CA LEU A 631 9.41 22.57 -21.13
C LEU A 631 9.14 21.06 -21.06
N THR A 632 8.01 20.64 -20.45
CA THR A 632 7.69 19.22 -20.24
C THR A 632 6.33 18.77 -20.80
N ASN A 633 5.51 19.68 -21.34
CA ASN A 633 4.25 19.36 -22.02
C ASN A 633 4.35 19.65 -23.52
#